data_AF-A0A7S4D503-F1
#
_entry.id   AF-A0A7S4D503-F1
#
_cell.length_a   1.000
_cell.length_b   1.000
_cell.length_c   1.000
_cell.angle_alpha   90.00
_cell.angle_beta   90.00
_cell.angle_gamma   90.00
#
_symmetry.space_group_name_H-M   'P 1'
#
loop_
_entity.id
_entity.type
_entity.pdbx_description
1 polymer ?
#
loop_
_entity_poly.entity_id
_entity_poly.type
_entity_poly.pdbx_seq_one_letter_code
_entity_poly.pdbx_strand_id
1 'polypeptide(L)'
;GDFDALWNSVIFDPQWFGDARNEHFTVTEGRWAWALKIADEQWDNQVHNSYGLMRAPWNNNNFPFVQRFPSLAGVPLWNIKDGWPVCEYHFDVVKKHRTWLDFANNIAGEPHGSVHGILGGSMNYNE
;
A
#
# COMPACT_ATOMS: atom_id res chain seq x y z
N GLY A 1 19.59 6.77 5.24
CA GLY A 1 19.47 6.15 3.91
C GLY A 1 19.52 7.23 2.87
N ASP A 2 19.93 6.92 1.64
CA ASP A 2 19.87 7.85 0.51
C ASP A 2 18.47 7.79 -0.11
N PHE A 3 17.65 8.82 0.15
CA PHE A 3 16.28 8.89 -0.36
C PHE A 3 16.25 9.17 -1.86
N ASP A 4 17.24 9.86 -2.41
CA ASP A 4 17.30 10.12 -3.84
C ASP A 4 17.60 8.80 -4.59
N ALA A 5 18.49 7.96 -4.05
CA ALA A 5 18.72 6.62 -4.59
C ALA A 5 17.46 5.72 -4.54
N LEU A 6 16.65 5.83 -3.49
CA LEU A 6 15.37 5.11 -3.39
C LEU A 6 14.43 5.52 -4.51
N TRP A 7 14.19 6.82 -4.71
CA TRP A 7 13.27 7.31 -5.74
C TRP A 7 13.77 7.06 -7.17
N ASN A 8 15.09 6.91 -7.34
CA ASN A 8 15.71 6.48 -8.59
C ASN A 8 15.78 4.95 -8.76
N SER A 9 15.24 4.17 -7.82
CA SER A 9 15.22 2.71 -7.90
C SER A 9 14.31 2.23 -9.01
N VAL A 10 14.68 1.11 -9.64
CA VAL A 10 13.89 0.41 -10.67
C VAL A 10 12.47 0.06 -10.20
N ILE A 11 12.23 -0.04 -8.89
CA ILE A 11 10.89 -0.32 -8.37
C ILE A 11 9.91 0.81 -8.67
N PHE A 12 10.37 2.06 -8.78
CA PHE A 12 9.54 3.21 -9.14
C PHE A 12 9.51 3.49 -10.65
N ASP A 13 10.19 2.65 -11.45
CA ASP A 13 10.04 2.69 -12.89
C ASP A 13 8.58 2.36 -13.28
N PRO A 14 7.98 3.08 -14.24
CA PRO A 14 6.64 2.78 -14.74
C PRO A 14 6.48 1.33 -15.21
N GLN A 15 7.53 0.68 -15.71
CA GLN A 15 7.48 -0.74 -16.10
C GLN A 15 7.33 -1.68 -14.89
N TRP A 16 7.69 -1.23 -13.69
CA TRP A 16 7.61 -2.05 -12.47
C TRP A 16 6.23 -1.98 -11.83
N PHE A 17 5.84 -0.84 -11.26
CA PHE A 17 4.53 -0.69 -10.60
C PHE A 17 3.40 -0.18 -11.51
N GLY A 18 3.72 0.29 -12.72
CA GLY A 18 2.73 0.80 -13.66
C GLY A 18 2.21 2.19 -13.33
N ASP A 19 1.65 2.85 -14.36
CA ASP A 19 0.82 4.03 -14.18
C ASP A 19 -0.58 3.62 -13.71
N ALA A 20 -1.14 4.42 -12.81
CA ALA A 20 -2.49 4.28 -12.29
C ALA A 20 -3.30 5.58 -12.39
N ARG A 21 -2.82 6.59 -13.13
CA ARG A 21 -3.51 7.87 -13.33
C ARG A 21 -4.63 7.73 -14.38
N ASN A 22 -5.71 7.10 -13.98
CA ASN A 22 -6.96 6.99 -14.76
C ASN A 22 -8.17 7.14 -13.84
N GLU A 23 -9.36 7.16 -14.44
CA GLU A 23 -10.65 7.30 -13.74
C GLU A 23 -10.85 6.28 -12.62
N HIS A 24 -10.24 5.10 -12.74
CA HIS A 24 -10.40 4.00 -11.80
C HIS A 24 -9.17 3.74 -10.96
N PHE A 25 -8.14 4.61 -10.98
CA PHE A 25 -6.91 4.43 -10.21
C PHE A 25 -6.24 3.06 -10.38
N THR A 26 -6.49 2.39 -11.50
CA THR A 26 -6.08 0.99 -11.72
C THR A 26 -4.75 0.94 -12.43
N VAL A 27 -3.91 -0.04 -12.13
CA VAL A 27 -2.64 -0.18 -12.84
C VAL A 27 -2.88 -0.62 -14.29
N THR A 28 -2.52 0.25 -15.25
CA THR A 28 -2.77 0.01 -16.69
C THR A 28 -1.51 -0.25 -17.51
N GLU A 29 -0.34 -0.03 -16.92
CA GLU A 29 0.97 -0.21 -17.57
C GLU A 29 1.93 -1.03 -16.71
N GLY A 30 3.04 -1.48 -17.29
CA GLY A 30 4.05 -2.26 -16.58
C GLY A 30 3.64 -3.70 -16.24
N ARG A 31 4.42 -4.35 -15.38
CA ARG A 31 4.29 -5.78 -15.04
C ARG A 31 2.91 -6.17 -14.50
N TRP A 32 2.25 -5.25 -13.80
CA TRP A 32 1.00 -5.50 -13.10
C TRP A 32 -0.24 -4.98 -13.83
N ALA A 33 -0.07 -4.42 -15.04
CA ALA A 33 -1.14 -3.92 -15.90
C ALA A 33 -2.23 -4.97 -16.09
N TRP A 34 -3.44 -4.71 -15.60
CA TRP A 34 -4.62 -5.57 -15.75
C TRP A 34 -4.49 -7.01 -15.21
N ALA A 35 -3.30 -7.38 -14.71
CA ALA A 35 -2.97 -8.71 -14.23
C ALA A 35 -3.45 -8.94 -12.79
N LEU A 36 -3.79 -7.87 -12.08
CA LEU A 36 -4.23 -7.89 -10.69
C LEU A 36 -5.75 -7.77 -10.58
N LYS A 37 -6.48 -8.68 -11.22
CA LYS A 37 -7.90 -8.89 -10.91
C LYS A 37 -8.01 -9.49 -9.51
N ILE A 38 -8.82 -8.87 -8.68
CA ILE A 38 -9.13 -9.36 -7.34
C ILE A 38 -10.14 -10.50 -7.48
N ALA A 39 -9.91 -11.60 -6.76
CA ALA A 39 -10.81 -12.73 -6.76
C ALA A 39 -12.21 -12.29 -6.29
N ASP A 40 -13.23 -12.63 -7.07
CA ASP A 40 -14.65 -12.32 -6.87
C ASP A 40 -15.44 -13.56 -6.41
N GLU A 41 -16.69 -13.36 -6.00
CA GLU A 41 -17.56 -14.44 -5.48
C GLU A 41 -16.99 -15.17 -4.26
N GLN A 42 -16.19 -14.48 -3.45
CA GLN A 42 -15.46 -15.05 -2.32
C GLN A 42 -16.33 -15.22 -1.05
N TRP A 43 -17.63 -15.46 -1.21
CA TRP A 43 -18.61 -15.55 -0.13
C TRP A 43 -18.39 -16.73 0.81
N ASP A 44 -17.77 -17.80 0.30
CA ASP A 44 -17.42 -18.97 1.10
C ASP A 44 -16.10 -18.78 1.88
N ASN A 45 -15.36 -17.68 1.63
CA ASN A 45 -14.14 -17.35 2.37
C ASN A 45 -14.45 -16.46 3.58
N GLN A 46 -13.63 -16.55 4.64
CA GLN A 46 -13.78 -15.65 5.80
C GLN A 46 -13.28 -14.21 5.52
N VAL A 47 -12.62 -13.99 4.39
CA VAL A 47 -11.96 -12.72 4.04
C VAL A 47 -12.50 -12.23 2.69
N HIS A 48 -13.63 -11.55 2.75
CA HIS A 48 -14.18 -10.79 1.64
C HIS A 48 -14.80 -9.49 2.12
N ASN A 49 -14.97 -8.52 1.23
CA ASN A 49 -15.74 -7.29 1.53
C ASN A 49 -17.24 -7.45 1.22
N SER A 50 -18.04 -6.39 1.43
CA SER A 50 -19.49 -6.42 1.18
C SER A 50 -19.90 -6.66 -0.28
N TYR A 51 -18.94 -6.75 -1.21
CA TYR A 51 -19.16 -7.04 -2.62
C TYR A 51 -18.67 -8.43 -3.03
N GLY A 52 -18.22 -9.26 -2.08
CA GLY A 52 -17.71 -10.60 -2.35
C GLY A 52 -16.31 -10.62 -2.99
N LEU A 53 -15.56 -9.51 -2.93
CA LEU A 53 -14.17 -9.47 -3.40
C LEU A 53 -13.21 -9.90 -2.28
N MET A 54 -12.13 -10.61 -2.62
CA MET A 54 -11.03 -10.96 -1.70
C MET A 54 -10.27 -9.70 -1.26
N ARG A 55 -10.85 -8.99 -0.31
CA ARG A 55 -10.33 -7.78 0.34
C ARG A 55 -10.62 -7.86 1.82
N ALA A 56 -9.93 -7.04 2.60
CA ALA A 56 -10.27 -6.86 3.99
C ALA A 56 -11.76 -6.42 4.13
N PRO A 57 -12.55 -6.98 5.07
CA PRO A 57 -13.98 -6.70 5.18
C PRO A 57 -14.34 -5.22 5.34
N TRP A 58 -13.43 -4.43 5.91
CA TRP A 58 -13.58 -2.98 6.09
C TRP A 58 -13.20 -2.14 4.85
N ASN A 59 -12.66 -2.75 3.79
CA ASN A 59 -12.39 -2.09 2.52
C ASN A 59 -13.58 -2.28 1.56
N ASN A 60 -14.60 -1.42 1.73
CA ASN A 60 -15.85 -1.44 0.94
C ASN A 60 -15.71 -0.74 -0.40
N ASN A 61 -14.80 -1.27 -1.22
CA ASN A 61 -14.59 -0.84 -2.58
C ASN A 61 -14.96 -1.98 -3.53
N ASN A 62 -15.88 -1.71 -4.46
CA ASN A 62 -16.42 -2.71 -5.40
C ASN A 62 -15.58 -2.85 -6.69
N PHE A 63 -14.47 -2.12 -6.83
CA PHE A 63 -13.66 -2.17 -8.04
C PHE A 63 -12.88 -3.50 -8.10
N PRO A 64 -12.97 -4.28 -9.21
CA PRO A 64 -12.45 -5.64 -9.27
C PRO A 64 -10.94 -5.73 -9.55
N PHE A 65 -10.22 -4.62 -9.55
CA PHE A 65 -8.77 -4.58 -9.74
C PHE A 65 -8.06 -3.85 -8.61
N VAL A 66 -6.77 -4.12 -8.45
CA VAL A 66 -5.90 -3.36 -7.54
C VAL A 66 -5.81 -1.91 -7.99
N GLN A 67 -5.98 -1.00 -7.04
CA GLN A 67 -5.92 0.44 -7.26
C GLN A 67 -4.77 1.06 -6.49
N ARG A 68 -4.22 2.15 -7.01
CA ARG A 68 -3.16 2.95 -6.41
C ARG A 68 -3.53 4.43 -6.47
N PHE A 69 -3.39 5.11 -5.34
CA PHE A 69 -3.75 6.52 -5.20
C PHE A 69 -2.49 7.37 -5.00
N PRO A 70 -2.43 8.59 -5.57
CA PRO A 70 -1.30 9.50 -5.42
C PRO A 70 -1.31 10.27 -4.09
N SER A 71 -2.26 9.97 -3.20
CA SER A 71 -2.45 10.59 -1.89
C SER A 71 -2.77 9.54 -0.85
N LEU A 72 -2.53 9.86 0.42
CA LEU A 72 -3.08 9.15 1.56
C LEU A 72 -4.02 10.11 2.29
N ALA A 73 -5.32 9.79 2.33
CA ALA A 73 -6.32 10.65 2.98
C ALA A 73 -6.29 12.13 2.50
N GLY A 74 -6.12 12.34 1.20
CA GLY A 74 -6.02 13.70 0.62
C GLY A 74 -4.66 14.39 0.81
N VAL A 75 -3.73 13.80 1.56
CA VAL A 75 -2.35 14.30 1.68
C VAL A 75 -1.51 13.73 0.53
N PRO A 76 -0.91 14.56 -0.35
CA PRO A 76 -0.11 14.06 -1.46
C PRO A 76 1.12 13.28 -1.01
N LEU A 77 1.38 12.12 -1.61
CA LEU A 77 2.45 11.20 -1.16
C LEU A 77 3.87 11.78 -1.30
N TRP A 78 4.08 12.71 -2.23
CA TRP A 78 5.37 13.41 -2.40
C TRP A 78 5.70 14.41 -1.28
N ASN A 79 4.70 14.82 -0.49
CA ASN A 79 4.90 15.57 0.75
C ASN A 79 5.18 14.65 1.96
N ILE A 80 5.07 13.33 1.78
CA ILE A 80 5.33 12.31 2.81
C ILE A 80 6.81 11.86 2.75
N LYS A 81 7.73 12.78 2.42
CA LYS A 81 9.18 12.48 2.46
C LYS A 81 9.63 11.99 3.84
N ASP A 82 8.95 12.43 4.90
CA ASP A 82 9.19 11.98 6.28
C ASP A 82 8.45 10.68 6.64
N GLY A 83 7.55 10.20 5.79
CA GLY A 83 6.81 8.97 6.07
C GLY A 83 7.46 7.72 5.51
N TRP A 84 8.54 7.77 4.71
CA TRP A 84 9.23 6.53 4.32
C TRP A 84 10.02 5.98 5.51
N PRO A 85 10.00 4.65 5.75
CA PRO A 85 10.60 4.11 6.95
C PRO A 85 12.13 4.27 6.91
N VAL A 86 12.68 4.82 7.99
CA VAL A 86 14.13 4.99 8.15
C VAL A 86 14.76 3.76 8.81
N CYS A 87 16.09 3.64 8.68
CA CYS A 87 16.84 2.54 9.29
C CYS A 87 16.68 2.47 10.82
N GLU A 88 16.48 3.62 11.48
CA GLU A 88 16.26 3.70 12.92
C GLU A 88 15.00 2.96 13.35
N TYR A 89 13.86 3.15 12.66
CA TYR A 89 12.61 2.44 12.98
C TYR A 89 12.76 0.92 12.88
N HIS A 90 13.49 0.43 11.88
CA HIS A 90 13.78 -0.99 11.73
C HIS A 90 14.75 -1.51 12.82
N PHE A 91 15.79 -0.74 13.14
CA PHE A 91 16.71 -1.11 14.20
C PHE A 91 15.98 -1.20 15.55
N ASP A 92 15.16 -0.19 15.85
CA ASP A 92 14.35 -0.12 17.05
C ASP A 92 13.40 -1.29 17.15
N VAL A 93 12.69 -1.61 16.06
CA VAL A 93 11.71 -2.70 16.12
C VAL A 93 12.37 -4.05 16.44
N VAL A 94 13.57 -4.28 15.90
CA VAL A 94 14.33 -5.53 16.09
C VAL A 94 15.09 -5.55 17.43
N LYS A 95 15.55 -4.41 17.94
CA LYS A 95 16.45 -4.35 19.10
C LYS A 95 15.77 -3.94 20.41
N LYS A 96 14.69 -3.16 20.37
CA LYS A 96 14.02 -2.63 21.55
C LYS A 96 12.85 -3.51 21.98
N HIS A 97 12.13 -4.14 21.05
CA HIS A 97 11.02 -5.04 21.38
C HIS A 97 11.50 -6.48 21.60
N ARG A 98 11.29 -7.02 22.79
CA ARG A 98 11.86 -8.31 23.23
C ARG A 98 10.84 -9.44 23.34
N THR A 99 9.56 -9.12 23.25
CA THR A 99 8.49 -10.12 23.18
C THR A 99 7.92 -10.13 21.78
N TRP A 100 7.38 -11.29 21.37
CA TRP A 100 6.70 -11.41 20.09
C TRP A 100 5.56 -10.40 19.94
N LEU A 101 4.73 -10.23 20.97
CA LEU A 101 3.59 -9.32 20.94
C LEU A 101 4.03 -7.86 20.74
N ASP A 102 5.07 -7.44 21.45
CA ASP A 102 5.61 -6.08 21.32
C ASP A 102 6.22 -5.85 19.93
N PHE A 103 6.98 -6.83 19.41
CA PHE A 103 7.49 -6.78 18.03
C PHE A 103 6.35 -6.71 17.01
N ALA A 104 5.34 -7.59 17.11
CA ALA A 104 4.24 -7.69 16.15
C ALA A 104 3.39 -6.41 16.10
N ASN A 105 3.16 -5.77 17.25
CA ASN A 105 2.44 -4.50 17.30
C ASN A 105 3.23 -3.35 16.68
N ASN A 106 4.54 -3.28 16.91
CA ASN A 106 5.36 -2.17 16.44
C ASN A 106 5.82 -2.33 14.98
N ILE A 107 6.02 -3.55 14.49
CA ILE A 107 6.41 -3.77 13.09
C ILE A 107 5.31 -3.37 12.13
N ALA A 108 4.03 -3.43 12.53
CA ALA A 108 2.91 -3.01 11.69
C ALA A 108 2.84 -1.47 11.49
N GLY A 109 3.47 -0.69 12.37
CA GLY A 109 3.47 0.78 12.32
C GLY A 109 4.49 1.35 11.32
N GLU A 110 5.24 2.37 11.75
CA GLU A 110 6.20 3.08 10.90
C GLU A 110 7.14 2.21 10.03
N PRO A 111 7.75 1.10 10.48
CA PRO A 111 8.63 0.31 9.63
C PRO A 111 7.92 -0.45 8.48
N HIS A 112 6.58 -0.51 8.45
CA HIS A 112 5.81 -1.27 7.45
C HIS A 112 4.61 -0.51 6.89
N GLY A 113 3.75 0.03 7.76
CA GLY A 113 2.51 0.72 7.41
C GLY A 113 2.72 1.90 6.47
N SER A 114 3.81 2.64 6.67
CA SER A 114 4.25 3.72 5.80
C SER A 114 4.43 3.32 4.33
N VAL A 115 4.99 2.12 4.08
CA VAL A 115 5.24 1.61 2.73
C VAL A 115 3.92 1.40 1.99
N HIS A 116 2.88 0.90 2.68
CA HIS A 116 1.54 0.79 2.10
C HIS A 116 0.97 2.16 1.74
N GLY A 117 1.16 3.16 2.61
CA GLY A 117 0.74 4.53 2.35
C GLY A 117 1.40 5.11 1.09
N ILE A 118 2.72 4.96 0.97
CA ILE A 118 3.51 5.56 -0.13
C ILE A 118 3.35 4.81 -1.46
N LEU A 119 3.18 3.49 -1.42
CA LEU A 119 3.04 2.71 -2.67
C LEU A 119 1.59 2.57 -3.11
N GLY A 120 0.65 2.42 -2.17
CA GLY A 120 -0.76 2.14 -2.45
C GLY A 120 -1.66 3.38 -2.34
N GLY A 121 -1.41 4.26 -1.38
CA GLY A 121 -2.27 5.42 -1.10
C GLY A 121 -3.70 5.03 -0.68
N SER A 122 -4.55 6.04 -0.51
CA SER A 122 -5.99 5.87 -0.32
C SER A 122 -6.78 7.01 -0.96
N MET A 123 -8.07 6.77 -1.17
CA MET A 123 -9.03 7.83 -1.43
C MET A 123 -9.08 8.82 -0.25
N ASN A 124 -9.60 10.01 -0.53
CA ASN A 124 -9.86 11.00 0.49
C ASN A 124 -11.03 10.53 1.37
N TYR A 125 -11.02 10.85 2.67
CA TYR A 125 -12.08 10.38 3.59
C TYR A 125 -13.46 11.02 3.32
N ASN A 126 -13.52 12.01 2.42
CA ASN A 126 -14.72 12.82 2.12
C ASN A 126 -15.26 12.59 0.69
N GLU A 127 -14.86 11.51 0.01
CA GLU A 127 -15.36 11.10 -1.31
C GLU A 127 -16.09 9.76 -1.23
#